data_AF-A0A737AY93-F1
#
_entry.id   AF-A0A737AY93-F1
#
_cell.length_a   1.000
_cell.length_b   1.000
_cell.length_c   1.000
_cell.angle_alpha   90.00
_cell.angle_beta   90.00
_cell.angle_gamma   90.00
#
_symmetry.space_group_name_H-M   'P 1'
#
loop_
_entity.id
_entity.type
_entity.pdbx_description
1 polymer ?
#
loop_
_entity_poly.entity_id
_entity_poly.type
_entity_poly.pdbx_seq_one_letter_code
_entity_poly.pdbx_strand_id
1 'polypeptide(L)'
;MAGCESGAFTGRDVVVYYAIGCPEVQPTASAYQRLGMMRGKTVNAEWETADATADMSTAFTQENLVTYKNISFSGDGVTRKEDVYAQNALKRHVYNPPAETSNQPYVWFKIISPNDITEGPFMVTSWGDEAPHDDVATWSIEASSAGQVDVRDVGAVITITTQPQGKTLTAGDTLTLTVAATVSDSSSLTYQWKKDGTNVSSGGTTATYTKSSATTGDSGSYTCQISSSTAASVTTNPVTVTVNAS
;
A
#
# COMPACT_ATOMS: atom_id res chain seq x y z
N MET A 1 28.23 1.27 12.37
CA MET A 1 27.26 0.48 13.14
C MET A 1 25.97 0.49 12.37
N ALA A 2 25.67 -0.59 11.65
CA ALA A 2 24.35 -0.77 11.05
C ALA A 2 23.33 -0.82 12.18
N GLY A 3 22.30 0.01 12.10
CA GLY A 3 21.23 0.04 13.10
C GLY A 3 20.59 -1.33 13.20
N CYS A 4 20.22 -1.73 14.41
CA CYS A 4 19.41 -2.91 14.66
C CYS A 4 18.08 -2.70 13.93
N GLU A 5 17.91 -3.26 12.74
CA GLU A 5 16.62 -3.26 12.05
C GLU A 5 15.66 -4.14 12.85
N SER A 6 14.79 -3.49 13.61
CA SER A 6 13.56 -4.11 14.14
C SER A 6 12.58 -4.31 12.98
N GLY A 7 12.94 -5.16 12.02
CA GLY A 7 12.17 -5.43 10.81
C GLY A 7 11.31 -6.68 10.90
N ALA A 8 10.94 -7.14 12.10
CA ALA A 8 10.00 -8.25 12.22
C ALA A 8 8.58 -7.73 11.98
N PHE A 9 8.05 -7.95 10.78
CA PHE A 9 6.65 -7.65 10.46
C PHE A 9 5.74 -8.35 11.47
N THR A 10 4.90 -7.58 12.16
CA THR A 10 4.01 -8.14 13.17
C THR A 10 2.62 -8.31 12.60
N GLY A 11 1.93 -9.39 12.97
CA GLY A 11 0.51 -9.58 12.60
C GLY A 11 -0.42 -8.45 13.08
N ARG A 12 0.05 -7.59 13.99
CA ARG A 12 -0.64 -6.38 14.45
C ARG A 12 -0.75 -5.31 13.37
N ASP A 13 0.21 -5.27 12.45
CA ASP A 13 0.25 -4.25 11.38
C ASP A 13 -0.67 -4.62 10.22
N VAL A 14 -1.19 -5.86 10.19
CA VAL A 14 -2.17 -6.30 9.20
C VAL A 14 -3.56 -5.81 9.61
N VAL A 15 -4.23 -5.09 8.72
CA VAL A 15 -5.58 -4.55 8.95
C VAL A 15 -6.53 -5.03 7.87
N VAL A 16 -7.71 -5.48 8.28
CA VAL A 16 -8.76 -5.95 7.36
C VAL A 16 -9.85 -4.90 7.26
N TYR A 17 -10.14 -4.52 6.03
CA TYR A 17 -11.29 -3.72 5.65
C TYR A 17 -12.26 -4.57 4.85
N TYR A 18 -13.53 -4.22 4.92
CA TYR A 18 -14.57 -4.85 4.11
C TYR A 18 -15.49 -3.80 3.49
N ALA A 19 -16.11 -4.16 2.38
CA ALA A 19 -17.20 -3.41 1.77
C ALA A 19 -18.25 -4.41 1.26
N ILE A 20 -19.53 -4.13 1.54
CA ILE A 20 -20.62 -4.96 1.03
C ILE A 20 -20.88 -4.59 -0.43
N GLY A 21 -20.90 -5.58 -1.33
CA GLY A 21 -21.11 -5.36 -2.75
C GLY A 21 -20.98 -6.63 -3.57
N CYS A 22 -21.48 -6.58 -4.81
CA CYS A 22 -21.39 -7.68 -5.76
C CYS A 22 -19.95 -7.95 -6.22
N PRO A 23 -19.61 -9.20 -6.58
CA PRO A 23 -18.27 -9.57 -7.02
C PRO A 23 -17.86 -8.92 -8.35
N GLU A 24 -18.80 -8.50 -9.20
CA GLU A 24 -18.45 -7.90 -10.51
C GLU A 24 -18.06 -6.42 -10.44
N VAL A 25 -18.34 -5.73 -9.33
CA VAL A 25 -18.14 -4.27 -9.20
C VAL A 25 -17.25 -3.98 -8.00
N GLN A 26 -16.02 -3.56 -8.27
CA GLN A 26 -15.09 -3.14 -7.22
C GLN A 26 -15.61 -1.89 -6.49
N PRO A 27 -15.73 -1.91 -5.15
CA PRO A 27 -16.14 -0.75 -4.36
C PRO A 27 -15.14 0.40 -4.42
N THR A 28 -15.64 1.63 -4.29
CA THR A 28 -14.78 2.81 -4.14
C THR A 28 -14.02 2.78 -2.82
N ALA A 29 -12.84 3.41 -2.76
CA ALA A 29 -12.00 3.41 -1.55
C ALA A 29 -12.71 3.90 -0.26
N SER A 30 -13.68 4.82 -0.37
CA SER A 30 -14.47 5.34 0.76
C SER A 30 -15.55 4.37 1.28
N ALA A 31 -15.88 3.33 0.52
CA ALA A 31 -16.88 2.33 0.92
C ALA A 31 -16.31 1.28 1.90
N TYR A 32 -14.98 1.18 1.96
CA TYR A 32 -14.30 0.23 2.84
C TYR A 32 -14.38 0.67 4.31
N GLN A 33 -14.95 -0.19 5.13
CA GLN A 33 -15.02 -0.03 6.57
C GLN A 33 -14.04 -0.99 7.26
N ARG A 34 -13.42 -0.55 8.34
CA ARG A 34 -12.52 -1.41 9.11
C ARG A 34 -13.35 -2.50 9.80
N LEU A 35 -13.00 -3.77 9.59
CA LEU A 35 -13.71 -4.90 10.18
C LEU A 35 -13.58 -4.94 11.72
N GLY A 36 -12.50 -4.36 12.26
CA GLY A 36 -12.26 -4.21 13.69
C GLY A 36 -10.96 -4.88 14.14
N MET A 37 -10.83 -5.13 15.43
CA MET A 37 -9.67 -5.82 15.99
C MET A 37 -9.77 -7.32 15.70
N MET A 38 -8.81 -7.87 14.97
CA MET A 38 -8.69 -9.33 14.80
C MET A 38 -7.34 -9.84 15.30
N ARG A 39 -7.34 -11.01 15.93
CA ARG A 39 -6.17 -11.69 16.50
C ARG A 39 -5.54 -12.63 15.48
N GLY A 40 -6.32 -13.50 14.84
CA GLY A 40 -5.89 -14.32 13.72
C GLY A 40 -6.39 -13.77 12.39
N LYS A 41 -5.55 -13.91 11.37
CA LYS A 41 -5.86 -13.60 9.97
C LYS A 41 -5.12 -14.60 9.12
N THR A 42 -5.85 -15.37 8.34
CA THR A 42 -5.30 -16.41 7.49
C THR A 42 -5.89 -16.23 6.10
N VAL A 43 -5.01 -16.13 5.10
CA VAL A 43 -5.38 -16.11 3.69
C VAL A 43 -4.65 -17.28 3.06
N ASN A 44 -5.40 -18.23 2.52
CA ASN A 44 -4.84 -19.40 1.86
C ASN A 44 -5.22 -19.37 0.39
N ALA A 45 -4.27 -19.72 -0.48
CA ALA A 45 -4.52 -19.94 -1.89
C ALA A 45 -4.30 -21.42 -2.21
N GLU A 46 -5.33 -22.06 -2.75
CA GLU A 46 -5.32 -23.45 -3.14
C GLU A 46 -5.59 -23.54 -4.64
N TRP A 47 -4.80 -24.37 -5.31
CA TRP A 47 -4.94 -24.64 -6.74
C TRP A 47 -5.26 -26.10 -6.92
N GLU A 48 -6.33 -26.34 -7.64
CA GLU A 48 -6.81 -27.69 -7.88
C GLU A 48 -6.36 -28.16 -9.24
N THR A 49 -5.82 -29.37 -9.27
CA THR A 49 -5.14 -29.91 -10.43
C THR A 49 -5.78 -31.21 -10.87
N ALA A 50 -5.85 -31.40 -12.18
CA ALA A 50 -6.18 -32.68 -12.78
C ALA A 50 -4.90 -33.29 -13.34
N ASP A 51 -4.73 -34.60 -13.13
CA ASP A 51 -3.66 -35.35 -13.76
C ASP A 51 -3.89 -35.35 -15.28
N ALA A 52 -2.85 -34.96 -16.01
CA ALA A 52 -2.81 -34.89 -17.47
C ALA A 52 -1.66 -35.73 -18.04
N THR A 53 -1.11 -36.64 -17.24
CA THR A 53 -0.01 -37.52 -17.66
C THR A 53 -0.39 -38.34 -18.88
N ALA A 54 0.46 -38.31 -19.90
CA ALA A 54 0.31 -39.04 -21.14
C ALA A 54 1.54 -39.93 -21.41
N ASP A 55 1.43 -40.82 -22.38
CA ASP A 55 2.53 -41.68 -22.84
C ASP A 55 3.70 -40.88 -23.44
N MET A 56 3.44 -39.65 -23.89
CA MET A 56 4.45 -38.71 -24.38
C MET A 56 5.02 -37.77 -23.31
N SER A 57 4.61 -37.89 -22.04
CA SER A 57 5.11 -37.01 -20.97
C SER A 57 6.63 -37.14 -20.84
N THR A 58 7.31 -35.99 -20.82
CA THR A 58 8.77 -35.97 -20.92
C THR A 58 9.40 -36.67 -19.72
N ALA A 59 10.42 -37.51 -19.95
CA ALA A 59 11.12 -38.23 -18.87
C ALA A 59 10.20 -39.04 -17.92
N PHE A 60 9.00 -39.45 -18.39
CA PHE A 60 8.00 -40.15 -17.57
C PHE A 60 7.56 -39.38 -16.31
N THR A 61 7.61 -38.05 -16.35
CA THR A 61 7.18 -37.21 -15.23
C THR A 61 5.67 -36.99 -15.25
N GLN A 62 5.04 -36.95 -14.07
CA GLN A 62 3.64 -36.59 -13.94
C GLN A 62 3.41 -35.14 -14.38
N GLU A 63 2.41 -34.92 -15.23
CA GLU A 63 2.01 -33.60 -15.71
C GLU A 63 0.62 -33.27 -15.17
N ASN A 64 0.43 -32.02 -14.72
CA ASN A 64 -0.81 -31.59 -14.09
C ASN A 64 -1.36 -30.34 -14.80
N LEU A 65 -2.67 -30.33 -15.06
CA LEU A 65 -3.39 -29.16 -15.54
C LEU A 65 -4.10 -28.48 -14.37
N VAL A 66 -3.91 -27.17 -14.24
CA VAL A 66 -4.59 -26.38 -13.22
C VAL A 66 -6.03 -26.11 -13.66
N THR A 67 -6.99 -26.46 -12.81
CA THR A 67 -8.42 -26.41 -13.12
C THR A 67 -9.09 -25.17 -12.53
N TYR A 68 -8.92 -24.95 -11.22
CA TYR A 68 -9.49 -23.79 -10.54
C TYR A 68 -8.59 -23.31 -9.39
N LYS A 69 -8.81 -22.05 -9.03
CA LYS A 69 -8.15 -21.35 -7.92
C LYS A 69 -9.20 -21.07 -6.85
N ASN A 70 -8.91 -21.44 -5.62
CA ASN A 70 -9.68 -21.02 -4.46
C ASN A 70 -8.79 -20.16 -3.57
N ILE A 71 -9.28 -18.99 -3.17
CA ILE A 71 -8.65 -18.22 -2.08
C ILE A 71 -9.63 -18.21 -0.92
N SER A 72 -9.21 -18.76 0.21
CA SER A 72 -9.98 -18.71 1.45
C SER A 72 -9.40 -17.67 2.39
N PHE A 73 -10.29 -17.03 3.13
CA PHE A 73 -9.95 -16.12 4.21
C PHE A 73 -10.63 -16.61 5.48
N SER A 74 -9.87 -16.70 6.57
CA SER A 74 -10.42 -16.91 7.90
C SER A 74 -9.78 -15.98 8.90
N GLY A 75 -10.53 -15.65 9.94
CA GLY A 75 -9.99 -14.87 11.02
C GLY A 75 -10.90 -14.83 12.24
N ASP A 76 -10.27 -14.62 13.38
CA ASP A 76 -10.91 -14.47 14.67
C ASP A 76 -10.60 -13.09 15.24
N GLY A 77 -11.59 -12.48 15.89
CA GLY A 77 -11.46 -11.14 16.41
C GLY A 77 -12.19 -10.90 17.71
N VAL A 78 -12.04 -9.67 18.15
CA VAL A 78 -12.52 -9.21 19.44
C VAL A 78 -13.30 -7.92 19.23
N THR A 79 -14.39 -7.79 19.97
CA THR A 79 -15.21 -6.59 19.97
C THR A 79 -15.19 -5.95 21.35
N ARG A 80 -14.87 -4.66 21.38
CA ARG A 80 -15.08 -3.77 22.54
C ARG A 80 -16.12 -2.73 22.16
N LYS A 81 -16.73 -2.08 23.16
CA LYS A 81 -17.94 -1.21 23.07
C LYS A 81 -18.03 -0.23 21.88
N GLU A 82 -16.92 0.22 21.29
CA GLU A 82 -16.89 1.16 20.16
C GLU A 82 -16.69 0.49 18.78
N ASP A 83 -16.15 -0.73 18.72
CA ASP A 83 -15.87 -1.47 17.46
C ASP A 83 -17.10 -2.20 16.90
N VAL A 84 -18.23 -2.12 17.60
CA VAL A 84 -19.43 -2.93 17.38
C VAL A 84 -20.17 -2.57 16.08
N TYR A 85 -20.10 -1.32 15.62
CA TYR A 85 -20.95 -0.85 14.53
C TYR A 85 -20.62 -1.46 13.16
N ALA A 86 -19.33 -1.57 12.81
CA ALA A 86 -18.93 -2.16 11.54
C ALA A 86 -19.18 -3.68 11.53
N GLN A 87 -18.82 -4.36 12.62
CA GLN A 87 -19.04 -5.81 12.76
C GLN A 87 -20.53 -6.17 12.72
N ASN A 88 -21.40 -5.37 13.33
CA ASN A 88 -22.84 -5.59 13.26
C ASN A 88 -23.42 -5.42 11.86
N ALA A 89 -22.88 -4.49 11.05
CA ALA A 89 -23.30 -4.33 9.66
C ALA A 89 -22.96 -5.58 8.84
N LEU A 90 -21.73 -6.07 8.98
CA LEU A 90 -21.31 -7.31 8.32
C LEU A 90 -22.09 -8.53 8.83
N LYS A 91 -22.26 -8.68 10.15
CA LYS A 91 -23.10 -9.73 10.75
C LYS A 91 -24.50 -9.71 10.16
N ARG A 92 -25.15 -8.55 10.11
CA ARG A 92 -26.51 -8.42 9.56
C ARG A 92 -26.57 -8.84 8.09
N HIS A 93 -25.56 -8.47 7.31
CA HIS A 93 -25.44 -8.87 5.91
C HIS A 93 -25.27 -10.37 5.72
N VAL A 94 -24.44 -11.02 6.54
CA VAL A 94 -24.23 -12.47 6.46
C VAL A 94 -25.50 -13.23 6.85
N TYR A 95 -26.22 -12.76 7.87
CA TYR A 95 -27.48 -13.40 8.30
C TYR A 95 -28.62 -13.19 7.29
N ASN A 96 -28.71 -12.01 6.67
CA ASN A 96 -29.79 -11.63 5.76
C ASN A 96 -29.23 -10.77 4.62
N PRO A 97 -28.64 -11.39 3.59
CA PRO A 97 -28.08 -10.65 2.47
C PRO A 97 -29.19 -9.93 1.68
N PRO A 98 -29.04 -8.64 1.36
CA PRO A 98 -30.03 -7.88 0.61
C PRO A 98 -30.06 -8.29 -0.87
N ALA A 99 -31.12 -7.88 -1.57
CA ALA A 99 -31.26 -8.09 -3.02
C ALA A 99 -30.13 -7.43 -3.82
N GLU A 100 -29.50 -6.38 -3.28
CA GLU A 100 -28.36 -5.67 -3.86
C GLU A 100 -27.12 -6.56 -4.04
N THR A 101 -26.98 -7.64 -3.26
CA THR A 101 -25.94 -8.66 -3.43
C THR A 101 -26.51 -9.98 -3.93
N SER A 102 -27.64 -9.93 -4.65
CA SER A 102 -28.34 -11.10 -5.17
C SER A 102 -28.75 -12.10 -4.08
N ASN A 103 -29.05 -11.61 -2.87
CA ASN A 103 -29.34 -12.44 -1.69
C ASN A 103 -28.22 -13.42 -1.32
N GLN A 104 -26.97 -13.07 -1.65
CA GLN A 104 -25.78 -13.82 -1.26
C GLN A 104 -24.88 -12.97 -0.36
N PRO A 105 -24.14 -13.58 0.59
CA PRO A 105 -23.28 -12.87 1.54
C PRO A 105 -21.95 -12.46 0.87
N TYR A 106 -22.03 -11.77 -0.27
CA TYR A 106 -20.86 -11.25 -0.98
C TYR A 106 -20.31 -10.01 -0.30
N VAL A 107 -19.00 -9.99 -0.15
CA VAL A 107 -18.24 -8.96 0.55
C VAL A 107 -16.90 -8.81 -0.13
N TRP A 108 -16.49 -7.58 -0.39
CA TRP A 108 -15.12 -7.28 -0.79
C TRP A 108 -14.24 -7.16 0.44
N PHE A 109 -13.19 -7.98 0.52
CA PHE A 109 -12.15 -7.81 1.52
C PHE A 109 -10.97 -7.05 0.95
N LYS A 110 -10.41 -6.17 1.78
CA LYS A 110 -9.14 -5.49 1.53
C LYS A 110 -8.26 -5.65 2.75
N ILE A 111 -7.27 -6.51 2.63
CA ILE A 111 -6.31 -6.86 3.68
C ILE A 111 -5.03 -6.10 3.36
N ILE A 112 -4.66 -5.18 4.25
CA ILE A 112 -3.46 -4.36 4.11
C ILE A 112 -2.44 -4.92 5.09
N SER A 113 -1.39 -5.54 4.57
CA SER A 113 -0.16 -5.82 5.30
C SER A 113 0.83 -4.65 5.10
N PRO A 114 1.95 -4.61 5.83
CA PRO A 114 2.96 -3.57 5.64
C PRO A 114 3.52 -3.46 4.21
N ASN A 115 3.55 -4.57 3.47
CA ASN A 115 4.16 -4.62 2.14
C ASN A 115 3.14 -4.88 1.03
N ASP A 116 2.03 -5.55 1.33
CA ASP A 116 1.08 -6.02 0.32
C ASP A 116 -0.36 -5.64 0.67
N ILE A 117 -1.14 -5.34 -0.36
CA ILE A 117 -2.58 -5.17 -0.32
C ILE A 117 -3.18 -6.35 -1.05
N THR A 118 -3.89 -7.20 -0.33
CA THR A 118 -4.76 -8.23 -0.92
C THR A 118 -6.18 -7.68 -1.00
N GLU A 119 -6.76 -7.62 -2.19
CA GLU A 119 -8.10 -7.09 -2.41
C GLU A 119 -8.87 -7.96 -3.38
N GLY A 120 -10.12 -8.28 -3.04
CA GLY A 120 -10.99 -9.02 -3.95
C GLY A 120 -12.35 -9.32 -3.34
N PRO A 121 -13.25 -9.88 -4.15
CA PRO A 121 -14.58 -10.29 -3.71
C PRO A 121 -14.51 -11.69 -3.10
N PHE A 122 -15.18 -11.84 -1.96
CA PHE A 122 -15.34 -13.08 -1.23
C PHE A 122 -16.82 -13.32 -0.93
N MET A 123 -17.19 -14.58 -0.82
CA MET A 123 -18.44 -15.03 -0.25
C MET A 123 -18.17 -15.48 1.18
N VAL A 124 -18.79 -14.82 2.16
CA VAL A 124 -18.67 -15.22 3.56
C VAL A 124 -19.47 -16.50 3.77
N THR A 125 -18.77 -17.58 4.13
CA THR A 125 -19.35 -18.92 4.28
C THR A 125 -19.77 -19.21 5.71
N SER A 126 -19.14 -18.56 6.70
CA SER A 126 -19.53 -18.69 8.10
C SER A 126 -19.26 -17.40 8.89
N TRP A 127 -20.14 -17.13 9.86
CA TRP A 127 -19.98 -16.08 10.85
C TRP A 127 -20.43 -16.61 12.20
N GLY A 128 -19.55 -16.53 13.20
CA GLY A 128 -19.83 -16.87 14.59
C GLY A 128 -19.51 -15.71 15.51
N ASP A 129 -20.34 -15.48 16.52
CA ASP A 129 -20.03 -14.53 17.60
C ASP A 129 -20.37 -15.15 18.95
N GLU A 130 -19.51 -14.87 19.93
CA GLU A 130 -19.64 -15.32 21.31
C GLU A 130 -19.59 -14.10 22.23
N ALA A 131 -20.64 -13.94 23.02
CA ALA A 131 -20.79 -12.86 23.98
C ALA A 131 -20.80 -13.44 25.41
N PRO A 132 -19.61 -13.72 25.99
CA PRO A 132 -19.52 -14.19 27.37
C PRO A 132 -19.96 -13.09 28.34
N HIS A 133 -20.24 -13.44 29.59
CA HIS A 133 -20.45 -12.47 30.67
C HIS A 133 -19.10 -11.85 31.10
N ASP A 134 -18.48 -11.12 30.19
CA ASP A 134 -17.21 -10.41 30.33
C ASP A 134 -17.27 -9.12 29.48
N ASP A 135 -16.30 -8.22 29.64
CA ASP A 135 -16.23 -6.94 28.91
C ASP A 135 -15.79 -7.09 27.44
N VAL A 136 -15.69 -8.32 26.96
CA VAL A 136 -15.08 -8.68 25.68
C VAL A 136 -15.92 -9.74 24.97
N ALA A 137 -16.40 -9.42 23.77
CA ALA A 137 -17.01 -10.40 22.86
C ALA A 137 -15.98 -10.87 21.82
N THR A 138 -16.10 -12.12 21.39
CA THR A 138 -15.26 -12.71 20.33
C THR A 138 -16.12 -13.05 19.12
N TRP A 139 -15.49 -13.09 17.95
CA TRP A 139 -16.15 -13.47 16.71
C TRP A 139 -15.18 -14.20 15.78
N SER A 140 -15.73 -15.01 14.89
CA SER A 140 -15.00 -15.72 13.84
C SER A 140 -15.70 -15.54 12.50
N ILE A 141 -14.91 -15.51 11.44
CA ILE A 141 -15.39 -15.43 10.06
C ILE A 141 -14.59 -16.39 9.17
N GLU A 142 -15.30 -17.01 8.23
CA GLU A 142 -14.69 -17.73 7.12
C GLU A 142 -15.33 -17.27 5.81
N ALA A 143 -14.51 -17.17 4.77
CA ALA A 143 -14.93 -16.76 3.45
C ALA A 143 -14.12 -17.45 2.36
N SER A 144 -14.72 -17.60 1.19
CA SER A 144 -14.10 -18.15 -0.02
C SER A 144 -14.18 -17.15 -1.17
N SER A 145 -13.23 -17.19 -2.09
CA SER A 145 -13.16 -16.24 -3.21
C SER A 145 -14.39 -16.37 -4.10
N ALA A 146 -15.04 -15.24 -4.39
CA ALA A 146 -16.20 -15.14 -5.28
C ALA A 146 -15.86 -14.51 -6.64
N GLY A 147 -14.56 -14.35 -6.94
CA GLY A 147 -14.05 -13.70 -8.14
C GLY A 147 -12.54 -13.52 -8.06
N GLN A 148 -12.01 -12.61 -8.87
CA GLN A 148 -10.57 -12.33 -8.90
C GLN A 148 -10.13 -11.62 -7.61
N VAL A 149 -9.19 -12.24 -6.90
CA VAL A 149 -8.50 -11.63 -5.76
C VAL A 149 -7.08 -11.28 -6.20
N ASP A 150 -6.77 -10.00 -6.10
CA ASP A 150 -5.49 -9.42 -6.47
C ASP A 150 -4.62 -9.17 -5.24
N VAL A 151 -3.33 -9.41 -5.41
CA VAL A 151 -2.30 -9.01 -4.45
C VAL A 151 -1.41 -8.00 -5.15
N ARG A 152 -1.22 -6.83 -4.53
CA ARG A 152 -0.35 -5.77 -5.05
C ARG A 152 0.47 -5.18 -3.93
N ASP A 153 1.64 -4.66 -4.26
CA ASP A 153 2.48 -3.99 -3.27
C ASP A 153 1.76 -2.73 -2.73
N VAL A 154 1.95 -2.46 -1.44
CA VAL A 154 1.66 -1.16 -0.85
C VAL A 154 2.59 -0.18 -1.55
N GLY A 155 2.03 0.70 -2.38
CA GLY A 155 2.81 1.68 -3.13
C GLY A 155 3.83 2.37 -2.23
N ALA A 156 5.09 2.37 -2.64
CA ALA A 156 6.17 2.86 -1.80
C ALA A 156 5.97 4.35 -1.53
N VAL A 157 6.48 4.82 -0.39
CA VAL A 157 6.33 6.21 0.05
C VAL A 157 7.70 6.86 0.07
N ILE A 158 7.84 7.99 -0.64
CA ILE A 158 9.02 8.84 -0.57
C ILE A 158 8.86 9.79 0.60
N THR A 159 9.82 9.79 1.53
CA THR A 159 9.86 10.72 2.66
C THR A 159 11.07 11.65 2.51
N ILE A 160 10.83 12.96 2.47
CA ILE A 160 11.91 13.95 2.49
C ILE A 160 12.39 14.09 3.93
N THR A 161 13.63 13.66 4.20
CA THR A 161 14.24 13.70 5.54
C THR A 161 14.93 15.03 5.81
N THR A 162 15.43 15.71 4.78
CA THR A 162 16.03 17.04 4.88
C THR A 162 15.57 17.92 3.72
N GLN A 163 14.89 19.01 4.03
CA GLN A 163 14.52 20.04 3.05
C GLN A 163 15.75 20.86 2.65
N PRO A 164 15.82 21.37 1.41
CA PRO A 164 16.85 22.31 1.02
C PRO A 164 16.73 23.62 1.79
N GLN A 165 17.81 24.40 1.80
CA GLN A 165 17.85 25.72 2.44
C GLN A 165 18.18 26.80 1.42
N GLY A 166 17.52 27.95 1.53
CA GLY A 166 17.81 29.13 0.72
C GLY A 166 19.24 29.63 0.94
N LYS A 167 19.77 30.36 -0.04
CA LYS A 167 21.13 30.90 -0.02
C LYS A 167 21.15 32.35 -0.48
N THR A 168 21.98 33.14 0.17
CA THR A 168 22.36 34.48 -0.30
C THR A 168 23.84 34.44 -0.65
N LEU A 169 24.16 34.68 -1.91
CA LEU A 169 25.49 34.54 -2.50
C LEU A 169 25.88 35.84 -3.22
N THR A 170 27.17 36.00 -3.50
CA THR A 170 27.67 37.03 -4.42
C THR A 170 27.99 36.38 -5.76
N ALA A 171 27.92 37.14 -6.85
CA ALA A 171 28.31 36.65 -8.17
C ALA A 171 29.75 36.08 -8.13
N GLY A 172 29.91 34.87 -8.67
CA GLY A 172 31.16 34.11 -8.61
C GLY A 172 31.23 33.04 -7.52
N ASP A 173 30.39 33.12 -6.47
CA ASP A 173 30.32 32.10 -5.43
C ASP A 173 29.77 30.78 -5.95
N THR A 174 30.06 29.69 -5.24
CA THR A 174 29.47 28.37 -5.52
C THR A 174 28.10 28.25 -4.86
N LEU A 175 27.06 28.02 -5.67
CA LEU A 175 25.71 27.69 -5.20
C LEU A 175 25.60 26.19 -4.95
N THR A 176 25.27 25.80 -3.72
CA THR A 176 25.00 24.40 -3.35
C THR A 176 23.65 24.29 -2.66
N LEU A 177 22.76 23.47 -3.20
CA LEU A 177 21.49 23.07 -2.60
C LEU A 177 21.49 21.54 -2.43
N THR A 178 21.04 21.07 -1.27
CA THR A 178 21.01 19.63 -0.96
C THR A 178 19.63 19.25 -0.43
N VAL A 179 19.13 18.11 -0.88
CA VAL A 179 17.95 17.45 -0.32
C VAL A 179 18.35 16.06 0.13
N ALA A 180 17.73 15.57 1.22
CA ALA A 180 17.81 14.17 1.60
C ALA A 180 16.40 13.58 1.61
N ALA A 181 16.26 12.38 1.05
CA ALA A 181 15.02 11.64 1.02
C ALA A 181 15.27 10.14 1.08
N THR A 182 14.29 9.40 1.58
CA THR A 182 14.26 7.94 1.61
C THR A 182 12.99 7.44 0.95
N VAL A 183 13.00 6.17 0.53
CA VAL A 183 11.82 5.47 0.03
C VAL A 183 11.64 4.19 0.84
N SER A 184 10.39 3.87 1.18
CA SER A 184 10.07 2.79 2.12
C SER A 184 10.52 1.40 1.67
N ASP A 185 10.61 1.15 0.37
CA ASP A 185 11.00 -0.13 -0.23
C ASP A 185 12.49 -0.21 -0.60
N SER A 186 13.28 0.80 -0.22
CA SER A 186 14.70 0.93 -0.59
C SER A 186 14.98 0.93 -2.10
N SER A 187 13.99 1.26 -2.94
CA SER A 187 14.17 1.49 -4.37
C SER A 187 15.07 2.71 -4.67
N SER A 188 15.51 2.83 -5.93
CA SER A 188 16.34 3.95 -6.34
C SER A 188 15.53 5.24 -6.50
N LEU A 189 16.00 6.33 -5.89
CA LEU A 189 15.43 7.67 -6.04
C LEU A 189 16.09 8.43 -7.21
N THR A 190 15.25 9.11 -7.98
CA THR A 190 15.67 10.07 -9.03
C THR A 190 15.30 11.48 -8.60
N TYR A 191 16.11 12.46 -9.02
CA TYR A 191 15.97 13.86 -8.62
C TYR A 191 15.86 14.75 -9.85
N GLN A 192 15.10 15.83 -9.75
CA GLN A 192 15.06 16.89 -10.75
C GLN A 192 14.88 18.24 -10.07
N TRP A 193 15.95 19.03 -10.04
CA TRP A 193 15.92 20.41 -9.60
C TRP A 193 15.21 21.29 -10.64
N LYS A 194 14.37 22.20 -10.15
CA LYS A 194 13.64 23.19 -10.91
C LYS A 194 13.92 24.58 -10.37
N LYS A 195 14.19 25.52 -11.26
CA LYS A 195 14.28 26.95 -10.98
C LYS A 195 13.05 27.63 -11.58
N ASP A 196 12.27 28.30 -10.74
CA ASP A 196 11.06 29.04 -11.15
C ASP A 196 10.11 28.14 -11.98
N GLY A 197 10.00 26.87 -11.61
CA GLY A 197 9.19 25.85 -12.29
C GLY A 197 9.84 25.19 -13.51
N THR A 198 11.00 25.66 -13.98
CA THR A 198 11.71 25.12 -15.14
C THR A 198 12.83 24.17 -14.72
N ASN A 199 12.96 23.02 -15.40
CA ASN A 199 14.02 22.05 -15.11
C ASN A 199 15.41 22.65 -15.27
N VAL A 200 16.27 22.44 -14.27
CA VAL A 200 17.69 22.71 -14.37
C VAL A 200 18.34 21.61 -15.20
N SER A 201 18.86 21.96 -16.38
CA SER A 201 19.35 21.01 -17.39
C SER A 201 20.71 20.39 -17.05
N SER A 202 21.62 21.12 -16.38
CA SER A 202 22.93 20.60 -16.00
C SER A 202 23.06 20.44 -14.49
N GLY A 203 23.42 19.24 -14.03
CA GLY A 203 23.65 18.97 -12.59
C GLY A 203 22.37 18.96 -11.74
N GLY A 204 21.20 19.12 -12.36
CA GLY A 204 19.90 19.12 -11.69
C GLY A 204 19.35 17.73 -11.38
N THR A 205 20.07 16.64 -11.67
CA THR A 205 19.56 15.26 -11.55
C THR A 205 20.07 14.50 -10.32
N THR A 206 20.71 15.20 -9.39
CA THR A 206 21.31 14.65 -8.17
C THR A 206 20.69 15.24 -6.91
N ALA A 207 20.81 14.54 -5.79
CA ALA A 207 20.34 15.02 -4.48
C ALA A 207 20.99 16.35 -4.06
N THR A 208 22.23 16.58 -4.50
CA THR A 208 22.93 17.87 -4.36
C THR A 208 23.04 18.53 -5.72
N TYR A 209 22.49 19.73 -5.85
CA TYR A 209 22.72 20.62 -6.98
C TYR A 209 23.85 21.60 -6.64
N THR A 210 24.87 21.61 -7.49
CA THR A 210 26.01 22.52 -7.35
C THR A 210 26.23 23.29 -8.64
N LYS A 211 26.39 24.61 -8.53
CA LYS A 211 26.84 25.49 -9.61
C LYS A 211 28.07 26.27 -9.13
N SER A 212 29.22 26.01 -9.73
CA SER A 212 30.52 26.53 -9.26
C SER A 212 30.66 28.05 -9.34
N SER A 213 29.97 28.68 -10.28
CA SER A 213 29.97 30.13 -10.47
C SER A 213 28.54 30.63 -10.63
N ALA A 214 27.99 31.18 -9.54
CA ALA A 214 26.67 31.77 -9.51
C ALA A 214 26.66 33.13 -10.21
N THR A 215 25.59 33.41 -10.93
CA THR A 215 25.33 34.69 -11.62
C THR A 215 24.06 35.31 -11.04
N THR A 216 23.85 36.61 -11.23
CA THR A 216 22.61 37.28 -10.77
C THR A 216 21.35 36.63 -11.35
N GLY A 217 21.45 36.08 -12.57
CA GLY A 217 20.41 35.29 -13.24
C GLY A 217 20.11 33.94 -12.61
N ASP A 218 20.86 33.49 -11.60
CA ASP A 218 20.55 32.30 -10.79
C ASP A 218 19.65 32.62 -9.60
N SER A 219 19.33 33.90 -9.35
CA SER A 219 18.33 34.24 -8.33
C SER A 219 16.96 33.70 -8.74
N GLY A 220 16.22 33.13 -7.79
CA GLY A 220 14.91 32.54 -8.05
C GLY A 220 14.45 31.56 -6.96
N SER A 221 13.30 30.95 -7.20
CA SER A 221 12.75 29.89 -6.35
C SER A 221 13.19 28.53 -6.86
N TYR A 222 13.83 27.75 -5.99
CA TYR A 222 14.31 26.41 -6.29
C TYR A 222 13.44 25.36 -5.59
N THR A 223 13.11 24.31 -6.33
CA THR A 223 12.46 23.09 -5.82
C THR A 223 13.17 21.87 -6.36
N CYS A 224 13.10 20.74 -5.66
CA CYS A 224 13.55 19.46 -6.16
C CYS A 224 12.37 18.49 -6.22
N GLN A 225 12.10 17.94 -7.39
CA GLN A 225 11.16 16.85 -7.57
C GLN A 225 11.92 15.53 -7.40
N ILE A 226 11.44 14.68 -6.51
CA ILE A 226 12.01 13.37 -6.20
C ILE A 226 11.00 12.33 -6.69
N SER A 227 11.46 11.36 -7.47
CA SER A 227 10.61 10.33 -8.06
C SER A 227 11.21 8.94 -7.86
N SER A 228 10.35 7.92 -7.78
CA SER A 228 10.71 6.50 -7.84
C SER A 228 9.79 5.80 -8.84
N SER A 229 10.22 4.67 -9.38
CA SER A 229 9.35 3.79 -10.18
C SER A 229 8.25 3.12 -9.36
N THR A 230 8.39 3.08 -8.04
CA THR A 230 7.48 2.36 -7.12
C THR A 230 6.66 3.29 -6.22
N ALA A 231 6.87 4.61 -6.32
CA ALA A 231 6.24 5.60 -5.44
C ALA A 231 5.75 6.83 -6.21
N ALA A 232 4.72 7.49 -5.68
CA ALA A 232 4.32 8.80 -6.18
C ALA A 232 5.44 9.83 -5.96
N SER A 233 5.68 10.69 -6.96
CA SER A 233 6.72 11.72 -6.85
C SER A 233 6.37 12.76 -5.78
N VAL A 234 7.36 13.21 -5.02
CA VAL A 234 7.22 14.27 -4.02
C VAL A 234 8.08 15.47 -4.42
N THR A 235 7.65 16.68 -4.04
CA THR A 235 8.42 17.91 -4.30
C THR A 235 8.80 18.57 -2.99
N THR A 236 10.02 19.09 -2.91
CA THR A 236 10.49 19.84 -1.73
C THR A 236 9.71 21.14 -1.53
N ASN A 237 9.82 21.71 -0.33
CA ASN A 237 9.42 23.10 -0.12
C ASN A 237 10.25 24.02 -1.03
N PRO A 238 9.65 25.09 -1.57
CA PRO A 238 10.39 26.07 -2.36
C PRO A 238 11.38 26.82 -1.48
N VAL A 239 12.60 27.01 -1.99
CA VAL A 239 13.65 27.80 -1.34
C VAL A 239 14.12 28.93 -2.23
N THR A 240 14.34 30.11 -1.63
CA THR A 240 14.80 31.28 -2.38
C THR A 240 16.31 31.33 -2.41
N VAL A 241 16.88 31.49 -3.60
CA VAL A 241 18.29 31.83 -3.80
C VAL A 241 18.38 33.27 -4.26
N THR A 242 19.24 34.05 -3.62
CA THR A 242 19.54 35.44 -3.96
C THR A 242 21.02 35.54 -4.30
N VAL A 243 21.35 36.03 -5.50
CA VAL A 243 22.74 36.27 -5.93
C VAL A 243 22.92 37.77 -6.16
N ASN A 244 23.71 38.40 -5.30
CA ASN A 244 24.04 39.82 -5.38
C ASN A 244 25.13 40.05 -6.43
N ALA A 245 25.08 41.20 -7.09
CA ALA A 245 26.19 41.64 -7.93
C ALA A 245 27.44 41.86 -7.07
N SER A 246 28.62 41.54 -7.63
CA SER A 246 29.93 41.81 -7.05
C SER A 246 30.23 43.30 -6.97
#